data_AF-A0A3R7JRY0-F1
#
_entry.id   AF-A0A3R7JRY0-F1
#
_cell.length_a   1.000
_cell.length_b   1.000
_cell.length_c   1.000
_cell.angle_alpha   90.00
_cell.angle_beta   90.00
_cell.angle_gamma   90.00
#
_symmetry.space_group_name_H-M   'P 1'
#
loop_
_entity.id
_entity.type
_entity.pdbx_description
1 polymer ?
#
loop_
_entity_poly.entity_id
_entity_poly.type
_entity_poly.pdbx_seq_one_letter_code
_entity_poly.pdbx_strand_id
1 'polypeptide(L)'
;MGLRSRQRRIAGISREDVYDPESTSIRTQSLEEHLRASIDNVDAFNLMWKSTVGYAGLALVGYEAILVFQLLTGSSPTSRLPLCLGLKLVVFASLLSTREYVGTGRSRSLAQSLFFSGSYVLIWLCCVVLLGQSFSAVEVSPLCVLYFLASFAMLRLIGDNTKAEVARAQQLEKLQRLMTK
;
A
#
# COMPACT_ATOMS: atom_id res chain seq x y z
N MET A 1 -17.53 -34.83 5.17
CA MET A 1 -17.05 -35.27 3.84
C MET A 1 -17.35 -34.16 2.84
N GLY A 2 -16.28 -33.50 2.36
CA GLY A 2 -16.33 -32.16 1.82
C GLY A 2 -16.77 -32.02 0.37
N LEU A 3 -17.33 -30.85 0.07
CA LEU A 3 -17.79 -30.32 -1.22
C LEU A 3 -16.81 -30.52 -2.40
N ARG A 4 -15.53 -30.77 -2.09
CA ARG A 4 -14.45 -31.11 -3.04
C ARG A 4 -14.69 -32.42 -3.81
N SER A 5 -15.43 -33.39 -3.27
CA SER A 5 -15.69 -34.65 -3.98
C SER A 5 -16.77 -34.51 -5.07
N ARG A 6 -17.73 -33.61 -4.86
CA ARG A 6 -18.83 -33.37 -5.83
C ARG A 6 -18.35 -32.60 -7.06
N GLN A 7 -17.45 -31.63 -6.90
CA GLN A 7 -16.84 -30.91 -8.03
C GLN A 7 -16.07 -31.83 -8.98
N ARG A 8 -15.41 -32.87 -8.45
CA ARG A 8 -14.66 -33.84 -9.28
C ARG A 8 -15.56 -34.72 -10.15
N ARG A 9 -16.79 -35.03 -9.71
CA ARG A 9 -17.73 -35.83 -10.50
C ARG A 9 -18.43 -35.03 -11.60
N ILE A 10 -18.67 -33.74 -11.39
CA ILE A 10 -19.32 -32.85 -12.37
C ILE A 10 -18.37 -32.53 -13.54
N ALA A 11 -17.05 -32.52 -13.30
CA ALA A 11 -16.05 -32.22 -14.32
C ALA A 11 -15.76 -33.38 -15.30
N GLY A 12 -16.44 -34.53 -15.18
CA GLY A 12 -16.29 -35.64 -16.15
C GLY A 12 -14.86 -36.18 -16.28
N ILE A 13 -14.00 -35.99 -15.27
CA ILE A 13 -12.62 -36.48 -15.28
C ILE A 13 -12.67 -37.99 -15.05
N SER A 14 -12.85 -38.73 -16.13
CA SER A 14 -12.58 -40.17 -16.19
C SER A 14 -11.12 -40.39 -15.84
N ARG A 15 -10.89 -41.46 -15.10
CA ARG A 15 -9.64 -41.81 -14.43
C ARG A 15 -8.66 -42.46 -15.40
N GLU A 16 -8.58 -41.94 -16.62
CA GLU A 16 -7.83 -42.51 -17.75
C GLU A 16 -6.75 -41.60 -18.29
N ASP A 17 -6.69 -40.33 -17.88
CA ASP A 17 -5.47 -39.51 -18.04
C ASP A 17 -4.52 -39.82 -16.87
N VAL A 18 -4.11 -41.08 -16.86
CA VAL A 18 -2.96 -41.61 -16.17
C VAL A 18 -1.75 -40.79 -16.60
N TYR A 19 -1.03 -40.29 -15.61
CA TYR A 19 0.24 -39.60 -15.75
C TYR A 19 1.15 -40.36 -16.72
N ASP A 20 1.25 -39.83 -17.94
CA ASP A 20 2.04 -40.38 -19.03
C ASP A 20 3.39 -39.64 -19.06
N PRO A 21 4.47 -40.25 -18.54
CA PRO A 21 5.74 -39.56 -18.33
C PRO A 21 6.48 -39.23 -19.64
N GLU A 22 6.03 -39.77 -20.79
CA GLU A 22 6.63 -39.50 -22.10
C GLU A 22 5.92 -38.35 -22.87
N SER A 23 4.65 -38.06 -22.60
CA SER A 23 3.93 -36.93 -23.21
C SER A 23 4.11 -35.62 -22.46
N THR A 24 4.51 -35.67 -21.18
CA THR A 24 5.19 -34.54 -20.53
C THR A 24 6.62 -34.45 -21.04
N SER A 25 6.78 -34.21 -22.36
CA SER A 25 7.95 -33.51 -22.83
C SER A 25 8.09 -32.30 -21.93
N ILE A 26 9.19 -32.29 -21.21
CA ILE A 26 9.51 -31.31 -20.20
C ILE A 26 9.49 -29.97 -20.94
N ARG A 27 8.34 -29.29 -20.92
CA ARG A 27 8.29 -27.85 -21.11
C ARG A 27 8.83 -27.28 -19.80
N THR A 28 10.10 -27.55 -19.51
CA THR A 28 10.92 -26.67 -18.71
C THR A 28 10.77 -25.34 -19.41
N GLN A 29 9.90 -24.49 -18.86
CA GLN A 29 10.00 -23.08 -19.14
C GLN A 29 11.48 -22.75 -19.05
N SER A 30 12.03 -22.19 -20.12
CA SER A 30 13.44 -21.82 -20.11
C SER A 30 13.67 -20.95 -18.88
N LEU A 31 14.85 -21.01 -18.26
CA LEU A 31 15.14 -20.18 -17.09
C LEU A 31 14.82 -18.70 -17.38
N GLU A 32 14.96 -18.28 -18.64
CA GLU A 32 14.57 -16.97 -19.15
C GLU A 32 13.06 -16.69 -19.09
N GLU A 33 12.20 -17.67 -19.43
CA GLU A 33 10.74 -17.57 -19.24
C GLU A 33 10.37 -17.50 -17.76
N HIS A 34 11.05 -18.25 -16.90
CA HIS A 34 10.80 -18.24 -15.45
C HIS A 34 11.25 -16.91 -14.79
N LEU A 35 12.37 -16.34 -15.27
CA LEU A 35 12.86 -15.04 -14.84
C LEU A 35 11.95 -13.89 -15.29
N ARG A 36 11.48 -13.91 -16.54
CA ARG A 36 10.49 -12.94 -17.03
C ARG A 36 9.18 -13.03 -16.25
N ALA A 37 8.68 -14.24 -16.02
CA ALA A 37 7.49 -14.45 -15.20
C ALA A 37 7.67 -13.96 -13.75
N SER A 38 8.86 -14.15 -13.16
CA SER A 38 9.16 -13.63 -11.82
C SER A 38 9.15 -12.10 -11.77
N ILE A 39 9.74 -11.43 -12.77
CA ILE A 39 9.77 -9.96 -12.85
C ILE A 39 8.36 -9.41 -13.07
N ASP A 40 7.60 -9.99 -14.00
CA ASP A 40 6.22 -9.58 -14.28
C ASP A 40 5.32 -9.77 -13.04
N ASN A 41 5.52 -10.84 -12.27
CA ASN A 41 4.79 -11.08 -11.02
C ASN A 41 5.13 -10.03 -9.95
N VAL A 42 6.40 -9.60 -9.85
CA VAL A 42 6.83 -8.54 -8.92
C VAL A 42 6.21 -7.20 -9.30
N ASP A 43 6.20 -6.88 -10.58
CA ASP A 43 5.60 -5.62 -11.07
C ASP A 43 4.09 -5.60 -10.89
N ALA A 44 3.40 -6.72 -11.16
CA ALA A 44 1.97 -6.87 -10.90
C ALA A 44 1.64 -6.75 -9.40
N PHE A 45 2.44 -7.37 -8.53
CA PHE A 45 2.29 -7.26 -7.08
C PHE A 45 2.49 -5.83 -6.60
N ASN A 46 3.53 -5.15 -7.07
CA ASN A 46 3.81 -3.74 -6.73
C ASN A 46 2.68 -2.81 -7.19
N LEU A 47 2.18 -3.01 -8.41
CA LEU A 47 1.07 -2.22 -8.96
C LEU A 47 -0.23 -2.44 -8.16
N MET A 48 -0.54 -3.68 -7.81
CA MET A 48 -1.68 -4.04 -6.96
C MET A 48 -1.59 -3.31 -5.62
N TRP A 49 -0.45 -3.37 -4.94
CA TRP A 49 -0.28 -2.70 -3.64
C TRP A 49 -0.36 -1.18 -3.71
N LYS A 50 0.26 -0.56 -4.71
CA LYS A 50 0.12 0.89 -4.94
C LYS A 50 -1.34 1.28 -5.14
N SER A 51 -2.09 0.46 -5.87
CA SER A 51 -3.52 0.65 -6.08
C SER A 51 -4.30 0.53 -4.77
N THR A 52 -4.09 -0.54 -3.99
CA THR A 52 -4.74 -0.76 -2.69
C THR A 52 -4.48 0.39 -1.71
N VAL A 53 -3.21 0.81 -1.56
CA VAL A 53 -2.84 1.93 -0.68
C VAL A 53 -3.44 3.24 -1.21
N GLY A 54 -3.43 3.45 -2.53
CA GLY A 54 -4.08 4.60 -3.16
C GLY A 54 -5.59 4.69 -2.89
N TYR A 55 -6.31 3.57 -2.93
CA TYR A 55 -7.72 3.51 -2.55
C TYR A 55 -7.95 3.74 -1.06
N ALA A 56 -7.07 3.21 -0.20
CA ALA A 56 -7.12 3.49 1.24
C ALA A 56 -6.97 5.01 1.51
N GLY A 57 -6.06 5.68 0.80
CA GLY A 57 -5.93 7.14 0.86
C GLY A 57 -7.20 7.89 0.47
N LEU A 58 -7.91 7.45 -0.57
CA LEU A 58 -9.20 8.01 -0.96
C LEU A 58 -10.28 7.83 0.11
N ALA A 59 -10.37 6.63 0.68
CA ALA A 59 -11.32 6.33 1.74
C ALA A 59 -11.07 7.23 2.96
N LEU A 60 -9.81 7.45 3.32
CA LEU A 60 -9.43 8.35 4.42
C LEU A 60 -9.78 9.82 4.13
N VAL A 61 -9.59 10.29 2.90
CA VAL A 61 -10.04 11.64 2.50
C VAL A 61 -11.56 11.78 2.64
N GLY A 62 -12.31 10.76 2.20
CA GLY A 62 -13.77 10.74 2.40
C GLY A 62 -14.17 10.75 3.87
N TYR A 63 -13.48 9.98 4.70
CA TYR A 63 -13.70 9.96 6.15
C TYR A 63 -13.42 11.33 6.79
N GLU A 64 -12.31 11.98 6.45
CA GLU A 64 -12.00 13.32 6.95
C GLU A 64 -13.00 14.37 6.48
N ALA A 65 -13.54 14.24 5.26
CA ALA A 65 -14.61 15.11 4.78
C ALA A 65 -15.89 14.97 5.62
N ILE A 66 -16.23 13.74 6.03
CA ILE A 66 -17.36 13.50 6.94
C ILE A 66 -17.09 14.15 8.31
N LEU A 67 -15.87 14.03 8.84
CA LEU A 67 -15.51 14.68 10.11
C LEU A 67 -15.57 16.20 10.02
N VAL A 68 -15.16 16.79 8.89
CA VAL A 68 -15.33 18.24 8.66
C VAL A 68 -16.81 18.63 8.61
N PHE A 69 -17.64 17.84 7.96
CA PHE A 69 -19.08 18.08 7.93
C PHE A 69 -19.71 18.00 9.33
N GLN A 70 -19.32 17.00 10.13
CA GLN A 70 -19.75 16.88 11.53
C GLN A 70 -19.24 18.04 12.39
N LEU A 71 -18.01 18.49 12.16
CA LEU A 71 -17.46 19.65 12.84
C LEU A 71 -18.31 20.89 12.55
N LEU A 72 -18.64 21.16 11.27
CA LEU A 72 -19.40 22.34 10.86
C LEU A 72 -20.86 22.32 11.33
N THR A 73 -21.49 21.14 11.40
CA THR A 73 -22.90 21.00 11.80
C THR A 73 -23.08 20.89 13.32
N GLY A 74 -22.09 20.33 14.03
CA GLY A 74 -22.13 20.13 15.47
C GLY A 74 -21.54 21.27 16.30
N SER A 75 -20.79 22.19 15.68
CA SER A 75 -20.16 23.29 16.40
C SER A 75 -21.05 24.53 16.49
N SER A 76 -21.35 24.97 17.72
CA SER A 76 -21.59 26.39 17.98
C SER A 76 -20.32 27.18 17.58
N PRO A 77 -20.40 28.43 17.08
CA PRO A 77 -19.23 29.24 16.71
C PRO A 77 -18.32 29.48 17.92
N THR A 78 -17.44 28.53 18.17
CA THR A 78 -16.41 28.59 19.19
C THR A 78 -15.17 29.24 18.58
N SER A 79 -14.39 29.94 19.40
CA SER A 79 -13.12 30.57 18.99
C SER A 79 -12.07 29.58 18.44
N ARG A 80 -12.33 28.26 18.56
CA ARG A 80 -11.44 27.16 18.19
C ARG A 80 -11.70 26.61 16.78
N LEU A 81 -12.86 26.93 16.20
CA LEU A 81 -13.27 26.50 14.86
C LEU A 81 -12.23 26.81 13.76
N PRO A 82 -11.65 28.02 13.65
CA PRO A 82 -10.64 28.30 12.62
C PRO A 82 -9.38 27.45 12.77
N LEU A 83 -8.98 27.15 14.00
CA LEU A 83 -7.82 26.28 14.28
C LEU A 83 -8.10 24.83 13.88
N CYS A 84 -9.28 24.31 14.22
CA CYS A 84 -9.71 22.96 13.82
C CYS A 84 -9.82 22.83 12.29
N LEU A 85 -10.36 23.84 11.59
CA LEU A 85 -10.39 23.87 10.13
C LEU A 85 -9.00 23.92 9.52
N GLY A 86 -8.09 24.72 10.08
CA GLY A 86 -6.69 24.76 9.66
C GLY A 86 -6.01 23.39 9.80
N LEU A 87 -6.21 22.71 10.92
CA LEU A 87 -5.71 21.35 11.14
C LEU A 87 -6.28 20.36 10.11
N LYS A 88 -7.57 20.43 9.78
CA LYS A 88 -8.19 19.59 8.76
C LYS A 88 -7.63 19.85 7.36
N LEU A 89 -7.34 21.09 7.00
CA LEU A 89 -6.67 21.42 5.74
C LEU A 89 -5.27 20.80 5.65
N VAL A 90 -4.49 20.84 6.73
CA VAL A 90 -3.19 20.18 6.80
C VAL A 90 -3.33 18.67 6.67
N VAL A 91 -4.35 18.07 7.28
CA VAL A 91 -4.67 16.63 7.14
C VAL A 91 -4.96 16.27 5.67
N PHE A 92 -5.79 17.03 4.96
CA PHE A 92 -6.04 16.80 3.54
C PHE A 92 -4.78 16.92 2.69
N ALA A 93 -3.98 17.96 2.93
CA ALA A 93 -2.70 18.14 2.23
C ALA A 93 -1.75 16.96 2.48
N SER A 94 -1.70 16.46 3.72
CA SER A 94 -0.92 15.27 4.09
C SER A 94 -1.42 14.01 3.37
N LEU A 95 -2.74 13.77 3.34
CA LEU A 95 -3.30 12.58 2.69
C LEU A 95 -3.08 12.60 1.17
N LEU A 96 -3.29 13.75 0.53
CA LEU A 96 -3.09 13.91 -0.92
C LEU A 96 -1.63 13.75 -1.31
N SER A 97 -0.71 14.40 -0.60
CA SER A 97 0.74 14.27 -0.84
C SER A 97 1.25 12.84 -0.58
N THR A 98 0.75 12.17 0.47
CA THR A 98 1.08 10.76 0.74
C THR A 98 0.58 9.84 -0.39
N ARG A 99 -0.63 10.08 -0.90
CA ARG A 99 -1.16 9.35 -2.04
C ARG A 99 -0.33 9.59 -3.31
N GLU A 100 0.06 10.83 -3.57
CA GLU A 100 0.93 11.18 -4.70
C GLU A 100 2.30 10.52 -4.56
N TYR A 101 2.85 10.44 -3.35
CA TYR A 101 4.06 9.68 -3.05
C TYR A 101 3.92 8.19 -3.38
N VAL A 102 2.83 7.55 -2.98
CA VAL A 102 2.56 6.14 -3.30
C VAL A 102 2.42 5.90 -4.81
N GLY A 103 1.75 6.81 -5.52
CA GLY A 103 1.54 6.69 -6.97
C GLY A 103 2.81 6.94 -7.78
N THR A 104 3.56 8.00 -7.45
CA THR A 104 4.69 8.46 -8.27
C THR A 104 6.05 7.97 -7.79
N GLY A 105 6.18 7.58 -6.52
CA GLY A 105 7.45 7.19 -5.90
C GLY A 105 8.52 8.29 -5.86
N ARG A 106 8.17 9.54 -6.17
CA ARG A 106 9.14 10.65 -6.26
C ARG A 106 9.60 11.09 -4.87
N SER A 107 10.89 11.41 -4.75
CA SER A 107 11.47 11.94 -3.49
C SER A 107 10.85 13.27 -3.06
N ARG A 108 10.44 14.11 -4.02
CA ARG A 108 9.78 15.39 -3.76
C ARG A 108 8.42 15.22 -3.07
N SER A 109 7.61 14.25 -3.49
CA SER A 109 6.30 13.99 -2.87
C SER A 109 6.45 13.36 -1.48
N LEU A 110 7.50 12.57 -1.24
CA LEU A 110 7.89 12.14 0.11
C LEU A 110 8.20 13.32 1.04
N ALA A 111 9.03 14.27 0.59
CA ALA A 111 9.40 15.44 1.40
C ALA A 111 8.17 16.30 1.74
N GLN A 112 7.26 16.50 0.79
CA GLN A 112 6.00 17.22 1.01
C GLN A 112 5.10 16.50 2.02
N SER A 113 4.92 15.20 1.86
CA SER A 113 4.13 14.37 2.77
C SER A 113 4.68 14.37 4.20
N LEU A 114 6.00 14.27 4.35
CA LEU A 114 6.68 14.35 5.64
C LEU A 114 6.56 15.75 6.27
N PHE A 115 6.61 16.80 5.46
CA PHE A 115 6.39 18.17 5.93
C PHE A 115 4.96 18.38 6.44
N PHE A 116 3.93 17.95 5.70
CA PHE A 116 2.53 18.11 6.12
C PHE A 116 2.16 17.24 7.33
N SER A 117 2.58 15.97 7.35
CA SER A 117 2.36 15.10 8.51
C SER A 117 3.13 15.57 9.75
N GLY A 118 4.38 16.01 9.58
CA GLY A 118 5.20 16.54 10.67
C GLY A 118 4.66 17.86 11.23
N SER A 119 4.26 18.79 10.36
CA SER A 119 3.62 20.05 10.78
C SER A 119 2.30 19.81 11.48
N TYR A 120 1.49 18.84 11.05
CA TYR A 120 0.27 18.44 11.76
C TYR A 120 0.56 18.03 13.21
N VAL A 121 1.54 17.13 13.41
CA VAL A 121 1.93 16.66 14.75
C VAL A 121 2.49 17.79 15.60
N LEU A 122 3.31 18.68 15.02
CA LEU A 122 3.86 19.84 15.72
C LEU A 122 2.76 20.82 16.17
N ILE A 123 1.82 21.15 15.28
CA ILE A 123 0.71 22.04 15.61
C ILE A 123 -0.16 21.39 16.69
N TRP A 124 -0.45 20.10 16.57
CA TRP A 124 -1.21 19.36 17.57
C TRP A 124 -0.52 19.36 18.94
N LEU A 125 0.78 19.05 18.99
CA LEU A 125 1.59 19.10 20.21
C LEU A 125 1.61 20.50 20.83
N CYS A 126 1.79 21.54 20.02
CA CYS A 126 1.71 22.92 20.50
C CYS A 126 0.35 23.21 21.13
N CYS A 127 -0.74 22.76 20.52
CA CYS A 127 -2.07 23.00 21.06
C CYS A 127 -2.33 22.24 22.38
N VAL A 128 -1.89 21.00 22.49
CA VAL A 128 -2.12 20.18 23.70
C VAL A 128 -1.18 20.59 24.83
N VAL A 129 0.12 20.74 24.55
CA VAL A 129 1.17 20.94 25.56
C VAL A 129 1.30 22.40 25.98
N LEU A 130 1.31 23.34 25.03
CA LEU A 130 1.53 24.76 25.34
C LEU A 130 0.22 25.47 25.70
N LEU A 131 -0.88 25.11 25.04
CA LEU A 131 -2.18 25.78 25.20
C LEU A 131 -3.17 24.99 26.09
N GLY A 132 -2.79 23.80 26.56
CA GLY A 132 -3.62 22.97 27.45
C GLY A 132 -4.95 22.54 26.83
N GLN A 133 -5.04 22.52 25.51
CA GLN A 133 -6.29 22.31 24.80
C GLN A 133 -6.64 20.82 24.71
N SER A 134 -7.79 20.43 25.27
CA SER A 134 -8.39 19.11 25.01
C SER A 134 -9.16 19.14 23.69
N PHE A 135 -8.83 18.22 22.79
CA PHE A 135 -9.51 18.06 21.50
C PHE A 135 -10.33 16.78 21.49
N SER A 136 -11.50 16.84 20.85
CA SER A 136 -12.30 15.67 20.55
C SER A 136 -11.75 14.89 19.35
N ALA A 137 -12.11 13.61 19.23
CA ALA A 137 -11.77 12.77 18.09
C ALA A 137 -12.31 13.31 16.75
N VAL A 138 -13.34 14.17 16.78
CA VAL A 138 -13.87 14.84 15.58
C VAL A 138 -12.91 15.95 15.10
N GLU A 139 -12.27 16.65 16.04
CA GLU A 139 -11.41 17.81 15.78
C GLU A 139 -10.00 17.37 15.34
N VAL A 140 -9.45 16.35 15.99
CA VAL A 140 -8.10 15.84 15.76
C VAL A 140 -8.16 14.35 15.40
N SER A 141 -7.57 14.00 14.27
CA SER A 141 -7.54 12.63 13.75
C SER A 141 -6.08 12.22 13.46
N PRO A 142 -5.56 11.17 14.12
CA PRO A 142 -4.20 10.68 13.88
C PRO A 142 -4.07 9.89 12.56
N LEU A 143 -5.17 9.71 11.81
CA LEU A 143 -5.22 8.84 10.64
C LEU A 143 -4.26 9.27 9.53
N CYS A 144 -4.01 10.58 9.37
CA CYS A 144 -3.04 11.07 8.40
C CYS A 144 -1.61 10.59 8.69
N VAL A 145 -1.21 10.58 9.96
CA VAL A 145 0.11 10.13 10.41
C VAL A 145 0.22 8.62 10.27
N LEU A 146 -0.81 7.88 10.69
CA LEU A 146 -0.85 6.42 10.55
C LEU A 146 -0.79 6.00 9.08
N TYR A 147 -1.53 6.67 8.21
CA TYR A 147 -1.50 6.41 6.77
C TYR A 147 -0.13 6.69 6.16
N PHE A 148 0.52 7.80 6.56
CA PHE A 148 1.88 8.11 6.14
C PHE A 148 2.87 7.01 6.57
N LEU A 149 2.88 6.65 7.85
CA LEU A 149 3.79 5.64 8.39
C LEU A 149 3.57 4.27 7.74
N ALA A 150 2.30 3.86 7.59
CA ALA A 150 1.96 2.59 6.94
C ALA A 150 2.39 2.59 5.46
N SER A 151 2.13 3.68 4.74
CA SER A 151 2.54 3.82 3.33
C SER A 151 4.05 3.80 3.17
N PHE A 152 4.77 4.51 4.05
CA PHE A 152 6.23 4.55 4.05
C PHE A 152 6.85 3.19 4.37
N ALA A 153 6.37 2.52 5.42
CA ALA A 153 6.83 1.19 5.80
C ALA A 153 6.57 0.16 4.69
N MET A 154 5.38 0.19 4.08
CA MET A 154 5.03 -0.70 2.97
C MET A 154 5.91 -0.47 1.75
N LEU A 155 6.16 0.78 1.35
CA LEU A 155 7.02 1.07 0.20
C LEU A 155 8.48 0.65 0.44
N ARG A 156 8.96 0.76 1.69
CA ARG A 156 10.28 0.24 2.11
C ARG A 156 10.33 -1.29 2.01
N LEU A 157 9.36 -1.99 2.59
CA LEU A 157 9.28 -3.45 2.58
C LEU A 157 9.19 -4.01 1.15
N ILE A 158 8.34 -3.41 0.32
CA ILE A 158 8.21 -3.78 -1.10
C ILE A 158 9.53 -3.49 -1.82
N GLY A 159 10.12 -2.31 -1.63
CA GLY A 159 11.38 -1.94 -2.26
C GLY A 159 12.57 -2.83 -1.89
N ASP A 160 12.61 -3.35 -0.67
CA ASP A 160 13.66 -4.27 -0.24
C ASP A 160 13.42 -5.70 -0.74
N ASN A 161 12.16 -6.14 -0.78
CA ASN A 161 11.78 -7.43 -1.38
C ASN A 161 12.07 -7.47 -2.89
N THR A 162 11.74 -6.42 -3.63
CA THR A 162 12.03 -6.37 -5.08
C THR A 162 13.53 -6.42 -5.37
N LYS A 163 14.35 -5.70 -4.57
CA LYS A 163 15.81 -5.78 -4.69
C LYS A 163 16.34 -7.18 -4.37
N ALA A 164 15.79 -7.84 -3.36
CA ALA A 164 16.18 -9.21 -3.00
C ALA A 164 15.84 -10.21 -4.11
N GLU A 165 14.67 -10.07 -4.74
CA GLU A 165 14.28 -10.92 -5.87
C GLU A 165 15.11 -10.66 -7.12
N VAL A 166 15.42 -9.41 -7.44
CA VAL A 166 16.34 -9.07 -8.55
C VAL A 166 17.75 -9.63 -8.28
N ALA A 167 18.24 -9.57 -7.03
CA ALA A 167 19.53 -10.14 -6.68
C ALA A 167 19.55 -11.67 -6.84
N ARG A 168 18.48 -12.36 -6.44
CA ARG A 168 18.33 -13.81 -6.65
C ARG A 168 18.28 -14.17 -8.13
N ALA A 169 17.54 -13.40 -8.93
CA ALA A 169 17.49 -13.56 -10.38
C ALA A 169 18.88 -13.43 -11.03
N GLN A 170 19.66 -12.42 -10.64
CA GLN A 170 21.03 -12.22 -11.14
C GLN A 170 21.99 -13.33 -10.71
N GLN A 171 21.84 -13.87 -9.50
CA GLN A 171 22.65 -15.00 -9.03
C GLN A 171 22.35 -16.29 -9.80
N LEU A 172 21.07 -16.55 -10.08
CA LEU A 172 20.65 -17.69 -10.89
C LEU A 172 21.17 -17.59 -12.34
N GLU A 173 21.16 -16.39 -12.93
CA GLU A 173 21.72 -16.16 -14.25
C GLU A 173 23.24 -16.42 -14.29
N LYS A 174 23.98 -15.98 -13.27
CA LYS A 174 25.43 -16.27 -13.14
C LYS A 174 25.69 -17.77 -13.02
N LEU A 175 24.90 -18.49 -12.24
CA LEU A 175 24.99 -19.95 -12.11
C LEU A 175 24.73 -20.66 -13.45
N GLN A 176 23.73 -20.20 -14.21
CA GLN A 176 23.43 -20.78 -15.52
C GLN A 176 24.56 -20.58 -16.52
N ARG A 177 25.18 -19.38 -16.56
CA ARG A 177 26.34 -19.10 -17.42
C ARG A 177 27.59 -19.91 -17.05
N LEU A 178 27.73 -20.30 -15.77
CA LEU A 178 28.82 -21.14 -15.31
C LEU A 178 28.60 -22.62 -15.67
N MET A 179 27.36 -23.11 -15.69
CA MET A 179 27.04 -24.50 -16.07
C MET A 179 27.05 -24.75 -17.59
N THR A 180 26.99 -23.70 -18.41
CA THR A 180 27.04 -23.79 -19.88
C THR A 180 28.46 -23.64 -20.47
N LYS A 181 29.46 -23.44 -19.61
CA LYS A 181 30.90 -23.44 -19.96
C LYS A 181 31.54 -24.74 -19.51
#